data_AF-A0A151F2N2-F1
#
_entry.id   AF-A0A151F2N2-F1
#
_cell.length_a   1.000
_cell.length_b   1.000
_cell.length_c   1.000
_cell.angle_alpha   90.00
_cell.angle_beta   90.00
_cell.angle_gamma   90.00
#
_symmetry.space_group_name_H-M   'P 1'
#
loop_
_entity.id
_entity.type
_entity.pdbx_description
1 polymer ?
#
loop_
_entity_poly.entity_id
_entity_poly.type
_entity_poly.pdbx_seq_one_letter_code
_entity_poly.pdbx_strand_id
1 'polypeptide(L)' 'MAVSLDSHIPEQHNEFREIDGTFKKTIKTLDFLRENEISFSVITVPHRENCSYIEDIIDYSF' A
#
# COMPACT_ATOMS: atom_id res chain seq x y z
N MET A 1 -11.33 -4.62 6.67
CA MET A 1 -11.06 -4.86 5.23
C MET A 1 -9.56 -4.87 4.98
N ALA A 2 -9.04 -5.64 4.03
CA ALA A 2 -7.60 -5.67 3.77
C ALA A 2 -7.27 -4.94 2.47
N VAL A 3 -6.25 -4.07 2.51
CA VAL A 3 -5.73 -3.34 1.36
C VAL A 3 -4.27 -3.70 1.17
N SER A 4 -3.90 -4.00 -0.07
CA SER A 4 -2.54 -4.37 -0.44
C SER A 4 -1.67 -3.14 -0.71
N LEU A 5 -0.54 -3.02 -0.01
CA LEU A 5 0.48 -1.98 -0.21
C LEU A 5 1.88 -2.63 -0.10
N ASP A 6 2.61 -2.68 -1.21
CA ASP A 6 3.89 -3.39 -1.31
C ASP A 6 5.09 -2.44 -1.44
N SER A 7 4.85 -1.17 -1.70
CA SER A 7 5.87 -0.10 -1.64
C SER A 7 5.21 1.26 -1.44
N HIS A 8 5.93 2.19 -0.82
CA HIS A 8 5.56 3.61 -0.79
C HIS A 8 5.92 4.31 -2.12
N ILE A 9 6.72 3.66 -2.98
CA ILE A 9 7.15 4.15 -4.28
C ILE A 9 6.13 3.71 -5.34
N PRO A 10 5.48 4.65 -6.06
CA PRO A 10 4.40 4.32 -6.99
C PRO A 10 4.77 3.31 -8.08
N GLU A 11 5.95 3.48 -8.67
CA GLU A 11 6.44 2.65 -9.77
C GLU A 11 6.67 1.21 -9.31
N GLN A 12 7.29 1.04 -8.14
CA GLN A 12 7.54 -0.28 -7.55
C GLN A 12 6.23 -0.98 -7.18
N HIS A 13 5.29 -0.26 -6.55
CA HIS A 13 3.98 -0.85 -6.21
C HIS A 13 3.19 -1.25 -7.45
N ASN A 14 3.24 -0.44 -8.53
CA ASN A 14 2.64 -0.83 -9.81
C ASN A 14 3.31 -2.06 -10.41
N GLU A 15 4.64 -2.15 -10.33
CA GLU A 15 5.44 -3.29 -10.81
C GLU A 15 5.10 -4.57 -10.04
N PHE A 16 5.05 -4.54 -8.71
CA PHE A 16 4.62 -5.67 -7.87
C PHE A 16 3.23 -6.22 -8.26
N ARG A 17 2.39 -5.36 -8.82
CA ARG A 17 1.01 -5.68 -9.20
C ARG A 17 0.84 -5.91 -10.70
N GLU A 18 1.89 -5.69 -11.50
CA GLU A 18 1.89 -5.71 -12.96
C GLU A 18 0.78 -4.83 -13.59
N ILE A 19 0.36 -3.78 -12.88
CA ILE A 19 -0.77 -2.93 -13.28
C ILE A 19 -0.48 -1.46 -12.93
N ASP A 20 -0.44 -0.63 -13.97
CA ASP A 20 -0.25 0.82 -13.85
C ASP A 20 -1.36 1.51 -13.04
N GLY A 21 -0.94 2.44 -12.19
CA GLY A 21 -1.83 3.26 -11.38
C GLY A 21 -2.51 2.52 -10.22
N THR A 22 -2.11 1.28 -9.92
CA THR A 22 -2.58 0.56 -8.73
C THR A 22 -2.17 1.27 -7.46
N PHE A 23 -0.98 1.86 -7.39
CA PHE A 23 -0.57 2.67 -6.24
C PHE A 23 -1.57 3.79 -5.94
N LYS A 24 -1.92 4.58 -6.97
CA LYS A 24 -2.89 5.68 -6.83
C LYS A 24 -4.26 5.19 -6.38
N LYS A 25 -4.69 4.01 -6.85
CA LYS A 25 -5.95 3.41 -6.41
C LYS A 25 -5.87 2.96 -4.96
N THR A 26 -4.77 2.30 -4.57
CA THR A 26 -4.50 1.87 -3.20
C THR A 26 -4.55 3.05 -2.24
N ILE A 27 -3.81 4.13 -2.50
CA ILE A 27 -3.80 5.32 -1.63
C ILE A 27 -5.20 5.94 -1.53
N LYS A 28 -5.90 6.12 -2.66
CA LYS A 28 -7.30 6.61 -2.65
C LYS A 28 -8.23 5.72 -1.82
N THR A 29 -8.04 4.41 -1.85
CA THR A 29 -8.82 3.47 -1.04
C THR A 29 -8.49 3.64 0.44
N LEU A 30 -7.21 3.75 0.82
CA LEU A 30 -6.81 3.98 2.21
C LEU A 30 -7.38 5.30 2.75
N ASP A 31 -7.27 6.39 1.97
CA ASP A 31 -7.82 7.70 2.35
C ASP A 31 -9.33 7.64 2.53
N PHE A 32 -10.06 7.04 1.57
CA PHE A 32 -11.51 6.87 1.68
C PHE A 32 -11.91 6.08 2.93
N LEU A 33 -11.19 5.00 3.27
CA LEU A 33 -11.49 4.21 4.46
C LEU A 33 -11.21 4.98 5.74
N ARG A 34 -10.11 5.73 5.78
CA ARG A 34 -9.73 6.59 6.91
C ARG A 34 -10.77 7.69 7.13
N GLU A 35 -11.16 8.41 6.08
CA GLU A 35 -12.16 9.49 6.11
C GLU A 35 -13.54 9.03 6.59
N ASN A 36 -13.89 7.76 6.35
CA ASN A 36 -15.18 7.18 6.74
C ASN A 36 -15.09 6.34 8.03
N GLU A 37 -13.98 6.41 8.78
CA GLU A 37 -13.76 5.68 10.02
C GLU A 37 -13.96 4.15 9.88
N ILE A 38 -13.71 3.62 8.69
CA ILE A 38 -13.86 2.19 8.39
C ILE A 38 -12.57 1.48 8.79
N SER A 39 -12.67 0.49 9.67
CA SER A 39 -11.50 -0.31 10.07
C SER A 39 -10.93 -1.12 8.91
N PHE A 40 -9.62 -0.95 8.67
CA PHE A 40 -8.87 -1.66 7.64
C PHE A 40 -7.53 -2.17 8.16
N SER A 41 -6.89 -3.00 7.34
CA SER A 41 -5.54 -3.49 7.55
C SER A 41 -4.78 -3.35 6.25
N VAL A 42 -3.52 -2.94 6.34
CA VAL A 42 -2.59 -2.97 5.21
C VAL A 42 -1.86 -4.31 5.23
N ILE A 43 -1.80 -4.96 4.07
CA ILE A 43 -1.08 -6.21 3.87
C ILE A 43 0.03 -5.96 2.86
N THR A 44 1.22 -6.44 3.20
CA THR A 44 2.40 -6.44 2.32
C THR A 44 3.01 -7.84 2.33
N VAL A 45 3.54 -8.27 1.19
CA VAL A 45 4.38 -9.47 1.14
C VAL A 45 5.84 -9.02 1.15
N PRO A 46 6.63 -9.41 2.18
CA PRO A 46 8.05 -9.09 2.21
C PRO A 46 8.76 -9.67 0.99
N HIS A 47 9.37 -8.79 0.21
CA HIS A 47 10.20 -9.09 -0.95
C HIS A 47 11.57 -8.45 -0.76
N ARG A 48 12.60 -8.99 -1.41
CA ARG A 48 13.96 -8.41 -1.34
C ARG A 48 13.99 -6.93 -1.70
N GLU A 49 13.10 -6.50 -2.59
CA GLU A 49 13.05 -5.14 -3.13
C GLU A 49 12.28 -4.16 -2.24
N ASN A 50 11.38 -4.64 -1.36
CA ASN A 50 10.61 -3.78 -0.45
C ASN A 50 10.99 -3.93 1.02
N CYS A 51 11.77 -4.96 1.38
CA CYS A 51 12.16 -5.22 2.78
C CYS A 51 12.87 -4.04 3.45
N SER A 52 13.68 -3.29 2.68
CA SER A 52 14.38 -2.10 3.18
C SER A 52 13.45 -0.90 3.46
N TYR A 53 12.19 -0.98 3.03
CA TYR A 53 11.18 0.08 3.11
C TYR A 53 9.92 -0.36 3.85
N ILE A 54 9.99 -1.46 4.61
CA ILE A 54 8.84 -1.97 5.38
C ILE A 54 8.36 -0.93 6.39
N GLU A 55 9.26 -0.19 7.02
CA GLU A 55 8.89 0.88 7.96
C GLU A 55 8.06 1.97 7.27
N ASP A 56 8.42 2.36 6.05
CA ASP A 56 7.64 3.34 5.27
C ASP A 56 6.23 2.82 4.95
N ILE A 57 6.09 1.52 4.65
CA ILE A 57 4.78 0.88 4.39
C ILE A 57 3.93 0.87 5.66
N ILE A 58 4.55 0.63 6.81
CA ILE A 58 3.90 0.68 8.12
C ILE A 58 3.40 2.10 8.40
N ASP A 59 4.22 3.12 8.17
CA ASP A 59 3.83 4.53 8.38
C ASP A 59 2.61 4.94 7.54
N TYR A 60 2.51 4.45 6.30
CA TYR A 60 1.33 4.65 5.44
C TYR A 60 0.05 3.95 5.94
N SER A 61 0.20 3.01 6.87
CA SER A 61 -0.90 2.23 7.43
C SER A 61 -1.58 2.91 8.63
N PHE A 62 -0.96 3.97 9.18
CA PHE A 62 -1.49 4.80 10.27
C PHE A 62 -2.06 6.12 9.75
#